data_AF-A0A2T5LI03-F1
#
_entry.id   AF-A0A2T5LI03-F1
#
_cell.length_a   1.000
_cell.length_b   1.000
_cell.length_c   1.000
_cell.angle_alpha   90.00
_cell.angle_beta   90.00
_cell.angle_gamma   90.00
#
_symmetry.space_group_name_H-M   'P 1'
#
loop_
_entity.id
_entity.type
_entity.pdbx_description
1 polymer ?
#
loop_
_entity_poly.entity_id
_entity_poly.type
_entity_poly.pdbx_seq_one_letter_code
_entity_poly.pdbx_strand_id
1 'polypeptide(L)'
;MFLNIGRASPMNRLLQGALVLGCLVPGLALAGQPQGRWSGLVQQANSDVGAQVAFSADKADVHFDEPFACNVPAKYLKEADVATVYRFGVSTNGGKFCQDLQGRDVTFKPGKDGRLAIDFPSAKTTWHGDLKPSPAAAAQP
;
A
#
# COMPACT_ATOMS: atom_id res chain seq x y z
N MET A 1 -51.86 19.36 -59.14
CA MET A 1 -50.45 18.93 -59.32
C MET A 1 -50.27 17.66 -58.51
N PHE A 2 -50.08 16.54 -59.20
CA PHE A 2 -50.19 15.18 -58.66
C PHE A 2 -48.87 14.67 -58.07
N LEU A 3 -49.00 13.71 -57.13
CA LEU A 3 -47.95 12.93 -56.46
C LEU A 3 -46.85 12.43 -57.42
N ASN A 4 -45.61 12.40 -56.94
CA ASN A 4 -44.54 11.62 -57.55
C ASN A 4 -44.21 10.41 -56.65
N ILE A 5 -44.58 9.23 -57.14
CA ILE A 5 -44.32 7.91 -56.53
C ILE A 5 -43.19 7.26 -57.32
N GLY A 6 -42.17 6.76 -56.61
CA GLY A 6 -41.53 5.49 -56.96
C GLY A 6 -40.12 5.54 -57.56
N ARG A 7 -39.15 5.00 -56.82
CA ARG A 7 -38.27 3.94 -57.35
C ARG A 7 -37.75 3.07 -56.20
N ALA A 8 -38.18 1.82 -56.18
CA ALA A 8 -37.62 0.74 -55.36
C ALA A 8 -36.58 -0.05 -56.19
N SER A 9 -35.53 -0.55 -55.54
CA SER A 9 -34.59 -1.58 -56.05
C SER A 9 -33.60 -1.98 -54.94
N PRO A 10 -33.00 -3.19 -54.97
CA PRO A 10 -33.42 -4.27 -54.08
C PRO A 10 -32.30 -4.82 -53.17
N MET A 11 -32.75 -5.66 -52.23
CA MET A 11 -31.98 -6.60 -51.40
C MET A 11 -30.76 -7.19 -52.09
N ASN A 12 -29.60 -7.18 -51.41
CA ASN A 12 -28.60 -8.20 -51.62
C ASN A 12 -27.77 -8.47 -50.34
N ARG A 13 -27.82 -9.73 -49.93
CA ARG A 13 -26.85 -10.49 -49.10
C ARG A 13 -26.79 -10.24 -47.60
N LEU A 14 -27.56 -11.08 -46.91
CA LEU A 14 -27.08 -12.02 -45.89
C LEU A 14 -25.56 -12.29 -45.98
N LEU A 15 -24.83 -12.14 -44.88
CA LEU A 15 -24.03 -13.19 -44.22
C LEU A 15 -23.14 -12.57 -43.11
N GLN A 16 -23.30 -13.11 -41.90
CA GLN A 16 -22.22 -13.48 -40.97
C GLN A 16 -21.32 -12.39 -40.34
N GLY A 17 -21.40 -12.31 -39.01
CA GLY A 17 -20.40 -11.60 -38.21
C GLY A 17 -20.69 -11.61 -36.71
N ALA A 18 -21.07 -12.76 -36.14
CA ALA A 18 -20.99 -12.94 -34.70
C ALA A 18 -19.51 -13.08 -34.31
N LEU A 19 -18.97 -12.16 -33.50
CA LEU A 19 -17.79 -12.40 -32.68
C LEU A 19 -17.85 -11.50 -31.44
N VAL A 20 -18.21 -12.17 -30.34
CA VAL A 20 -17.96 -11.76 -28.97
C VAL A 20 -16.49 -11.37 -28.83
N LEU A 21 -16.19 -10.16 -28.35
CA LEU A 21 -14.90 -9.93 -27.70
C LEU A 21 -15.10 -8.97 -26.55
N GLY A 22 -15.15 -9.56 -25.36
CA GLY A 22 -15.23 -8.84 -24.10
C GLY A 22 -14.07 -7.86 -24.00
N CYS A 23 -14.40 -6.61 -23.70
CA CYS A 23 -13.46 -5.74 -23.01
C CYS A 23 -13.24 -6.33 -21.61
N LEU A 24 -12.41 -7.37 -21.55
CA LEU A 24 -11.55 -7.66 -20.43
C LEU A 24 -10.73 -6.39 -20.24
N VAL A 25 -11.21 -5.46 -19.44
CA VAL A 25 -10.34 -4.46 -18.84
C VAL A 25 -9.49 -5.29 -17.86
N PRO A 26 -8.20 -5.53 -18.12
CA PRO A 26 -7.34 -6.04 -17.07
C PRO A 26 -7.40 -4.96 -16.00
N GLY A 27 -8.02 -5.29 -14.87
CA GLY A 27 -7.94 -4.47 -13.68
C GLY A 27 -6.46 -4.29 -13.39
N LEU A 28 -5.93 -3.11 -13.72
CA LEU A 28 -4.67 -2.66 -13.17
C LEU A 28 -4.93 -2.61 -11.67
N ALA A 29 -4.57 -3.69 -10.98
CA ALA A 29 -4.33 -3.65 -9.56
C ALA A 29 -3.14 -2.69 -9.41
N LEU A 30 -3.45 -1.39 -9.36
CA LEU A 30 -2.56 -0.42 -8.75
C LEU A 30 -2.29 -1.01 -7.38
N ALA A 31 -1.04 -1.43 -7.15
CA ALA A 31 -0.57 -1.77 -5.83
C ALA A 31 -0.63 -0.48 -5.01
N GLY A 32 -1.84 -0.12 -4.58
CA GLY A 32 -2.10 1.10 -3.86
C GLY A 32 -1.27 1.10 -2.59
N GLN A 33 -0.80 2.28 -2.21
CA GLN A 33 -0.11 2.48 -0.94
C GLN A 33 -0.85 1.74 0.18
N PRO A 34 -0.14 1.04 1.08
CA PRO A 34 -0.78 0.33 2.17
C PRO A 34 -1.67 1.31 2.95
N GLN A 35 -2.92 0.91 3.22
CA GLN A 35 -3.90 1.73 3.92
C GLN A 35 -4.25 1.10 5.28
N GLY A 36 -4.77 1.93 6.18
CA GLY A 36 -5.26 1.47 7.48
C GLY A 36 -4.16 1.21 8.50
N ARG A 37 -4.48 0.39 9.50
CA ARG A 37 -3.57 0.06 10.61
C ARG A 37 -3.03 -1.35 10.47
N TRP A 38 -1.76 -1.50 10.80
CA TRP A 38 -1.01 -2.74 10.72
C TRP A 38 -0.26 -2.94 12.01
N SER A 39 -0.14 -4.18 12.48
CA SER A 39 0.61 -4.48 13.69
C SER A 39 1.32 -5.82 13.58
N GLY A 40 2.49 -5.94 14.18
CA GLY A 40 3.26 -7.18 14.17
C GLY A 40 4.57 -7.01 14.94
N LEU A 41 5.46 -7.98 14.81
CA LEU A 41 6.79 -7.91 15.39
C LEU A 41 7.78 -7.46 14.32
N VAL A 42 8.66 -6.53 14.69
CA VAL A 42 9.89 -6.22 13.97
C VAL A 42 11.07 -6.80 14.73
N GLN A 43 12.01 -7.36 13.98
CA GLN A 43 13.04 -8.21 14.51
C GLN A 43 14.41 -7.72 14.05
N GLN A 44 15.37 -7.79 14.95
CA GLN A 44 16.76 -7.45 14.72
C GLN A 44 17.66 -8.44 15.45
N ALA A 45 18.32 -9.33 14.70
CA ALA A 45 19.17 -10.37 15.25
C ALA A 45 18.45 -11.19 16.35
N ASN A 46 18.62 -10.83 17.63
CA ASN A 46 18.03 -11.50 18.79
C ASN A 46 17.01 -10.63 19.55
N SER A 47 16.53 -9.55 18.95
CA SER A 47 15.57 -8.62 19.57
C SER A 47 14.30 -8.57 18.75
N ASP A 48 13.17 -8.76 19.42
CA ASP A 48 11.83 -8.63 18.86
C ASP A 48 11.11 -7.47 19.55
N VAL A 49 10.49 -6.59 18.76
CA VAL A 49 9.74 -5.45 19.27
C VAL A 49 8.40 -5.35 18.54
N GLY A 50 7.34 -5.11 19.29
CA GLY A 50 6.03 -4.82 18.70
C GLY A 50 6.07 -3.52 17.91
N ALA A 51 5.53 -3.54 16.69
CA ALA A 51 5.38 -2.37 15.85
C ALA A 51 3.93 -2.25 15.40
N GLN A 52 3.42 -1.02 15.43
CA GLN A 52 2.10 -0.66 14.96
C GLN A 52 2.27 0.48 13.96
N VAL A 53 1.70 0.35 12.78
CA VAL A 53 1.82 1.32 11.69
C VAL A 53 0.43 1.79 11.29
N ALA A 54 0.22 3.10 11.28
CA ALA A 54 -0.99 3.71 10.77
C ALA A 54 -0.67 4.51 9.50
N PHE A 55 -1.18 4.05 8.36
CA PHE A 55 -1.01 4.75 7.09
C PHE A 55 -2.10 5.80 6.88
N SER A 56 -1.68 6.98 6.44
CA SER A 56 -2.50 8.07 5.94
C SER A 56 -2.10 8.37 4.48
N ALA A 57 -2.74 9.35 3.82
CA ALA A 57 -2.54 9.63 2.40
C ALA A 57 -1.06 9.92 2.01
N ASP A 58 -0.30 10.58 2.88
CA ASP A 58 1.07 11.04 2.59
C ASP A 58 2.09 10.70 3.70
N LYS A 59 1.65 9.97 4.73
CA LYS A 59 2.48 9.62 5.89
C LYS A 59 2.13 8.25 6.46
N ALA A 60 3.09 7.67 7.18
CA ALA A 60 2.92 6.47 7.99
C ALA A 60 3.39 6.77 9.41
N ASP A 61 2.52 6.66 10.41
CA ASP A 61 2.89 6.82 11.81
C ASP A 61 3.30 5.44 12.36
N VAL A 62 4.57 5.28 12.75
CA VAL A 62 5.13 4.01 13.25
C VAL A 62 5.34 4.09 14.75
N HIS A 63 4.56 3.32 15.51
CA HIS A 63 4.72 3.14 16.94
C HIS A 63 5.49 1.85 17.23
N PHE A 64 6.54 1.95 18.02
CA PHE A 64 7.27 0.82 18.58
C PHE A 64 6.89 0.65 20.05
N ASP A 65 6.52 -0.57 20.42
CA ASP A 65 6.17 -0.95 21.78
C ASP A 65 7.44 -1.01 22.67
N GLU A 66 7.30 -1.51 23.90
CA GLU A 66 8.45 -1.72 24.80
C GLU A 66 9.51 -2.64 24.15
N PRO A 67 10.81 -2.36 24.34
CA PRO A 67 11.39 -1.42 25.31
C PRO A 67 11.58 0.02 24.78
N PHE A 68 11.23 0.31 23.53
CA PHE A 68 11.49 1.62 22.93
C PHE A 68 10.35 2.62 23.16
N ALA A 69 9.10 2.13 23.20
CA ALA A 69 7.89 2.87 23.56
C ALA A 69 7.80 4.25 22.88
N CYS A 70 7.96 4.28 21.56
CA CYS A 70 8.12 5.51 20.81
C CYS A 70 7.27 5.58 19.54
N ASN A 71 6.99 6.81 19.10
CA ASN A 71 6.28 7.07 17.85
C ASN A 71 7.17 7.86 16.90
N VAL A 72 7.32 7.35 15.68
CA VAL A 72 8.13 7.95 14.62
C VAL A 72 7.25 8.13 13.38
N PRO A 73 6.85 9.38 13.06
CA PRO A 73 6.16 9.65 11.81
C PRO A 73 7.12 9.44 10.64
N ALA A 74 6.65 8.85 9.56
CA ALA A 74 7.41 8.65 8.33
C ALA A 74 6.68 9.33 7.16
N LYS A 75 7.41 10.12 6.37
CA LYS A 75 6.88 10.83 5.22
C LYS A 75 7.02 9.98 3.96
N TYR A 76 5.99 9.91 3.13
CA TYR A 76 6.07 9.23 1.84
C TYR A 76 7.14 9.86 0.95
N LEU A 77 7.99 9.03 0.35
CA LEU A 77 8.99 9.47 -0.62
C LEU A 77 8.57 9.07 -2.04
N LYS A 78 8.41 7.77 -2.26
CA LYS A 78 8.15 7.21 -3.59
C LYS A 78 7.66 5.77 -3.50
N GLU A 79 7.06 5.30 -4.58
CA GLU A 79 6.93 3.88 -4.88
C GLU A 79 8.16 3.38 -5.64
N ALA A 80 8.59 2.16 -5.35
CA ALA A 80 9.72 1.46 -5.95
C ALA A 80 9.29 0.02 -6.24
N ASP A 81 8.92 -0.25 -7.49
CA ASP A 81 8.39 -1.53 -7.96
C ASP A 81 7.15 -1.98 -7.16
N VAL A 82 7.31 -2.98 -6.29
CA VAL A 82 6.26 -3.51 -5.40
C VAL A 82 6.36 -2.95 -3.98
N ALA A 83 7.30 -2.02 -3.74
CA ALA A 83 7.59 -1.47 -2.45
C ALA A 83 7.18 0.01 -2.36
N THR A 84 6.75 0.44 -1.19
CA THR A 84 6.52 1.85 -0.88
C THR A 84 7.60 2.33 0.09
N VAL A 85 8.33 3.38 -0.29
CA VAL A 85 9.44 3.93 0.50
C VAL A 85 8.99 5.20 1.20
N TYR A 86 9.21 5.26 2.51
CA TYR A 86 8.99 6.40 3.36
C TYR A 86 10.30 6.79 4.06
N ARG A 87 10.38 8.02 4.56
CA ARG A 87 11.50 8.54 5.35
C ARG A 87 11.02 8.79 6.78
N PHE A 88 11.66 8.18 7.77
CA PHE A 88 11.42 8.51 9.17
C PHE A 88 11.76 9.99 9.45
N GLY A 89 10.81 10.68 10.07
CA GLY A 89 10.94 12.04 10.54
C GLY A 89 11.51 12.10 11.95
N VAL A 90 11.22 13.20 12.65
CA VAL A 90 11.60 13.38 14.06
C VAL A 90 10.68 12.54 14.93
N SER A 91 11.25 11.68 15.78
CA SER A 91 10.50 10.90 16.76
C SER A 91 9.79 11.82 17.75
N THR A 92 8.51 11.60 18.01
CA THR A 92 7.71 12.37 18.97
C THR A 92 8.17 12.13 20.41
N ASN A 93 8.56 10.90 20.70
CA ASN A 93 9.05 10.44 22.00
C ASN A 93 10.02 9.27 21.79
N GLY A 94 10.58 8.73 22.87
CA GLY A 94 11.50 7.59 22.82
C GLY A 94 12.95 7.94 23.10
N GLY A 95 13.77 6.90 23.29
CA GLY A 95 15.20 7.02 23.53
C GLY A 95 16.03 7.13 22.25
N LYS A 96 17.34 6.90 22.41
CA LYS A 96 18.33 6.96 21.33
C LYS A 96 17.97 6.12 20.09
N PHE A 97 17.29 4.98 20.27
CA PHE A 97 16.84 4.13 19.17
C PHE A 97 16.00 4.90 18.13
N CYS A 98 14.99 5.63 18.57
CA CYS A 98 14.03 6.30 17.68
C CYS A 98 14.64 7.58 17.07
N GLN A 99 15.51 8.24 17.83
CA GLN A 99 16.34 9.34 17.30
C GLN A 99 17.27 8.86 16.19
N ASP A 100 17.87 7.67 16.35
CA ASP A 100 18.76 7.10 15.34
C ASP A 100 18.02 6.71 14.04
N LEU A 101 16.68 6.59 14.06
CA LEU A 101 15.86 6.35 12.87
C LEU A 101 15.62 7.63 12.06
N GLN A 102 15.77 8.82 12.64
CA GLN A 102 15.51 10.08 11.96
C GLN A 102 16.32 10.18 10.66
N GLY A 103 15.63 10.47 9.56
CA GLY A 103 16.25 10.62 8.25
C GLY A 103 16.61 9.29 7.57
N ARG A 104 16.25 8.14 8.15
CA ARG A 104 16.40 6.83 7.50
C ARG A 104 15.16 6.46 6.71
N ASP A 105 15.36 5.67 5.66
CA ASP A 105 14.27 5.20 4.82
C ASP A 105 13.68 3.90 5.39
N VAL A 106 12.36 3.82 5.45
CA VAL A 106 11.60 2.61 5.76
C VAL A 106 10.83 2.18 4.54
N THR A 107 10.89 0.89 4.26
CA THR A 107 10.27 0.29 3.09
C THR A 107 9.17 -0.64 3.54
N PHE A 108 8.01 -0.51 2.91
CA PHE A 108 6.87 -1.40 3.09
C PHE A 108 6.60 -2.16 1.81
N LYS A 109 6.41 -3.47 1.89
CA LYS A 109 6.14 -4.33 0.73
C LYS A 109 4.96 -5.24 1.04
N PRO A 110 4.11 -5.56 0.06
CA PRO A 110 3.16 -6.66 0.19
C PRO A 110 3.90 -7.95 0.57
N GLY A 111 3.55 -8.51 1.72
CA GLY A 111 4.02 -9.82 2.19
C GLY A 111 3.11 -10.94 1.69
N LYS A 112 3.41 -12.18 2.12
CA LYS A 112 2.54 -13.33 1.85
C LYS A 112 1.27 -13.25 2.68
N ASP A 113 0.19 -13.87 2.20
CA ASP A 113 -1.07 -14.04 2.93
C ASP A 113 -1.71 -12.72 3.42
N GLY A 114 -1.59 -11.65 2.64
CA GLY A 114 -2.15 -10.34 2.98
C GLY A 114 -1.43 -9.61 4.11
N ARG A 115 -0.20 -10.04 4.45
CA ARG A 115 0.68 -9.33 5.39
C ARG A 115 1.39 -8.17 4.71
N LEU A 116 1.97 -7.30 5.52
CA LEU A 116 2.83 -6.20 5.07
C LEU A 116 4.22 -6.39 5.64
N ALA A 117 5.21 -6.62 4.79
CA ALA A 117 6.61 -6.66 5.19
C ALA A 117 7.11 -5.23 5.42
N ILE A 118 7.82 -5.01 6.52
CA ILE A 118 8.48 -3.76 6.87
C ILE A 118 9.99 -4.00 6.93
N ASP A 119 10.77 -3.16 6.26
CA ASP A 119 12.23 -3.18 6.25
C ASP A 119 12.78 -1.78 6.54
N PHE A 120 13.70 -1.62 7.50
CA PHE A 120 14.41 -0.35 7.70
C PHE A 120 15.79 -0.52 8.32
N PRO A 121 16.79 0.28 7.91
CA PRO A 121 18.10 0.28 8.54
C PRO A 121 18.04 0.98 9.90
N SER A 122 18.78 0.45 10.87
CA SER A 122 19.13 1.15 12.12
C SER A 122 20.65 1.37 12.18
N ALA A 123 21.14 2.00 13.25
CA ALA A 123 22.56 2.28 13.43
C ALA A 123 23.46 1.03 13.41
N LYS A 124 22.93 -0.15 13.78
CA LYS A 124 23.73 -1.40 13.92
C LYS A 124 23.43 -2.45 12.85
N THR A 125 22.19 -2.55 12.38
CA THR A 125 21.76 -3.48 11.33
C THR A 125 20.35 -3.13 10.84
N THR A 126 19.82 -3.87 9.88
CA THR A 126 18.46 -3.73 9.35
C THR A 126 17.45 -4.49 10.20
N TRP A 127 16.30 -3.86 10.42
CA TRP A 127 15.13 -4.44 11.06
C TRP A 127 14.17 -4.92 9.98
N HIS A 128 13.55 -6.06 10.26
CA HIS A 128 12.60 -6.71 9.35
C HIS A 128 11.38 -7.20 10.13
N GLY A 129 10.20 -7.17 9.55
CA GLY A 129 9.01 -7.70 10.20
C GLY A 129 7.87 -7.95 9.25
N ASP A 130 6.93 -8.80 9.68
CA ASP A 130 5.69 -9.08 8.96
C ASP A 130 4.50 -8.59 9.78
N LEU A 131 3.87 -7.51 9.31
CA LEU A 131 2.72 -6.89 9.96
C LEU A 131 1.43 -7.50 9.42
N LYS A 132 0.46 -7.67 10.30
CA LYS A 132 -0.90 -8.09 9.94
C LYS A 132 -1.83 -6.87 9.97
N PRO A 133 -2.89 -6.84 9.15
CA PRO A 133 -3.95 -5.86 9.30
C PRO A 133 -4.46 -5.89 10.74
N SER A 134 -4.47 -4.73 11.37
CA SER A 134 -5.01 -4.56 12.71
C SER A 134 -6.32 -3.80 12.58
N PRO A 135 -7.43 -4.27 13.21
CA PRO A 135 -8.60 -3.43 13.35
C PRO A 135 -8.16 -2.12 13.99
N ALA A 136 -8.63 -0.98 13.48
CA ALA A 136 -8.39 0.28 14.16
C ALA A 136 -8.76 0.08 15.63
N ALA A 137 -7.80 0.25 16.54
CA ALA A 137 -8.05 0.11 17.97
C ALA A 137 -9.33 0.89 18.26
N ALA A 138 -10.36 0.20 18.75
CA ALA A 138 -11.58 0.85 19.19
C ALA A 138 -11.11 1.98 20.11
N ALA A 139 -11.52 3.22 19.79
CA ALA A 139 -11.21 4.37 20.62
C ALA A 139 -11.54 3.98 22.06
N GLN A 140 -10.50 3.86 22.90
CA GLN A 140 -10.72 3.60 24.32
C GLN A 140 -11.49 4.81 24.86
N PRO A 141 -12.62 4.60 25.56
CA PRO A 141 -13.51 5.66 26.02
C PRO A 141 -12.85 6.59 27.03
#